data_AF-F8GFY7-F1
#
_entry.id   AF-F8GFY7-F1
#
_cell.length_a   1.000
_cell.length_b   1.000
_cell.length_c   1.000
_cell.angle_alpha   90.00
_cell.angle_beta   90.00
_cell.angle_gamma   90.00
#
_symmetry.space_group_name_H-M   'P 1'
#
loop_
_entity.id
_entity.type
_entity.pdbx_description
1 polymer ?
#
loop_
_entity_poly.entity_id
_entity_poly.type
_entity_poly.pdbx_seq_one_letter_code
_entity_poly.pdbx_strand_id
1 'polypeptide(L)'
;MFDSIVYKNSIGPGPLIDIGTLAESLLFYERVAVIGNTGTIKDLLARIPPFIVLSLMREGRLEIHYLADQTGVSTTEMSNGRSIHSLVRFSSPDHTIEQIGPQTFKDAAGGTTQAKLGAKQFTNLLRSLDHSKFDQASVLQAITDNLATEASVQALVRKISPSFNYTNKNYFRIEREEDGFYVDTNIDFTRLNALYHQTVPPQHSSLTEAYFLALIQGAYEATYFAGELNSEVAVHPMEQVVQAGAVDAVVRRHKRSESQIGNFVELTLADGRKIREAVNSGVVTFAAVVKLLKSADKFRHWLKQQPVDANLLRSYYQETIKDSWADRLPTKSVRWSIFTGLGLAADSLGAGGLGTATGVAISAVDSFLLDKLFRGWKPHQFVESDLVSLFDPNNTRIARR
;
A
#
# COMPACT_ATOMS: atom_id res chain seq x y z
N MET A 1 -12.26 -11.32 5.37
CA MET A 1 -10.92 -11.58 4.78
C MET A 1 -11.16 -11.94 3.34
N PHE A 2 -10.43 -11.33 2.42
CA PHE A 2 -10.69 -11.45 0.98
C PHE A 2 -11.97 -10.73 0.48
N ASP A 3 -12.54 -9.83 1.27
CA ASP A 3 -13.71 -9.06 0.87
C ASP A 3 -13.30 -7.98 -0.13
N SER A 4 -12.33 -7.15 0.24
CA SER A 4 -11.72 -6.21 -0.69
C SER A 4 -10.28 -5.88 -0.39
N ILE A 5 -9.55 -5.54 -1.45
CA ILE A 5 -8.19 -5.00 -1.38
C ILE A 5 -8.09 -3.72 -2.21
N VAL A 6 -7.34 -2.73 -1.72
CA VAL A 6 -7.08 -1.49 -2.43
C VAL A 6 -5.60 -1.36 -2.79
N TYR A 7 -5.34 -1.01 -4.04
CA TYR A 7 -4.02 -0.63 -4.53
C TYR A 7 -3.92 0.88 -4.60
N LYS A 8 -2.76 1.41 -4.26
CA LYS A 8 -2.41 2.81 -4.50
C LYS A 8 -1.15 2.87 -5.36
N ASN A 9 -0.97 3.96 -6.07
CA ASN A 9 0.29 4.25 -6.76
C ASN A 9 1.48 4.06 -5.82
N SER A 10 2.44 3.26 -6.26
CA SER A 10 3.70 3.05 -5.54
C SER A 10 4.58 4.29 -5.65
N ILE A 11 5.14 4.73 -4.53
CA ILE A 11 6.18 5.76 -4.46
C ILE A 11 7.53 5.02 -4.54
N GLY A 12 8.01 4.74 -5.75
CA GLY A 12 9.25 3.98 -5.92
C GLY A 12 9.48 3.43 -7.32
N PRO A 13 10.62 2.74 -7.53
CA PRO A 13 10.93 2.07 -8.78
C PRO A 13 9.94 0.96 -9.10
N GLY A 14 9.52 0.92 -10.35
CA GLY A 14 8.59 -0.09 -10.87
C GLY A 14 7.34 0.51 -11.50
N PRO A 15 6.37 -0.34 -11.86
CA PRO A 15 5.11 0.12 -12.40
C PRO A 15 4.29 0.87 -11.35
N LEU A 16 3.48 1.85 -11.77
CA LEU A 16 2.53 2.54 -10.87
C LEU A 16 1.59 1.55 -10.17
N ILE A 17 1.08 0.58 -10.94
CA ILE A 17 0.31 -0.56 -10.45
C ILE A 17 0.86 -1.83 -11.11
N ASP A 18 1.10 -2.87 -10.32
CA ASP A 18 1.45 -4.19 -10.83
C ASP A 18 0.18 -4.92 -11.31
N ILE A 19 0.00 -5.04 -12.62
CA ILE A 19 -1.21 -5.64 -13.19
C ILE A 19 -1.27 -7.16 -12.97
N GLY A 20 -0.14 -7.83 -12.81
CA GLY A 20 -0.08 -9.24 -12.46
C GLY A 20 -0.52 -9.47 -11.01
N THR A 21 -0.10 -8.63 -10.07
CA THR A 21 -0.61 -8.66 -8.70
C THR A 21 -2.10 -8.30 -8.66
N LEU A 22 -2.54 -7.32 -9.44
CA LEU A 22 -3.97 -6.98 -9.59
C LEU A 22 -4.77 -8.20 -10.09
N ALA A 23 -4.25 -8.93 -11.08
CA ALA A 23 -4.87 -10.15 -11.62
C ALA A 23 -4.98 -11.26 -10.57
N GLU A 24 -3.95 -11.49 -9.75
CA GLU A 24 -4.00 -12.43 -8.65
C GLU A 24 -4.99 -12.00 -7.57
N SER A 25 -5.02 -10.72 -7.23
CA SER A 25 -5.99 -10.18 -6.28
C SER A 25 -7.42 -10.33 -6.75
N LEU A 26 -7.72 -10.20 -8.04
CA LEU A 26 -9.08 -10.45 -8.56
C LEU A 26 -9.55 -11.91 -8.36
N LEU A 27 -8.60 -12.85 -8.21
CA LEU A 27 -8.91 -14.24 -7.86
C LEU A 27 -9.25 -14.37 -6.38
N PHE A 28 -8.46 -13.78 -5.49
CA PHE A 28 -8.70 -13.95 -4.06
C PHE A 28 -9.82 -13.05 -3.55
N TYR A 29 -9.85 -11.79 -3.98
CA TYR A 29 -10.75 -10.76 -3.48
C TYR A 29 -11.99 -10.61 -4.34
N GLU A 30 -13.13 -10.36 -3.70
CA GLU A 30 -14.38 -10.05 -4.41
C GLU A 30 -14.32 -8.70 -5.12
N ARG A 31 -13.72 -7.72 -4.43
CA ARG A 31 -13.58 -6.36 -4.91
C ARG A 31 -12.14 -5.91 -4.81
N VAL A 32 -11.58 -5.52 -5.95
CA VAL A 32 -10.27 -4.88 -6.02
C VAL A 32 -10.50 -3.40 -6.33
N ALA A 33 -9.96 -2.51 -5.51
CA ALA A 33 -9.99 -1.07 -5.75
C ALA A 33 -8.60 -0.59 -6.17
N VAL A 34 -8.55 0.42 -7.03
CA VAL A 34 -7.34 1.14 -7.40
C VAL A 34 -7.57 2.61 -7.09
N ILE A 35 -6.76 3.18 -6.21
CA ILE A 35 -6.67 4.61 -5.97
C ILE A 35 -5.53 5.16 -6.82
N GLY A 36 -5.85 6.10 -7.71
CA GLY A 36 -4.88 6.55 -8.69
C GLY A 36 -5.21 7.91 -9.27
N ASN A 37 -4.18 8.56 -9.80
CA ASN A 37 -4.29 9.81 -10.53
C ASN A 37 -4.39 9.54 -12.05
N THR A 38 -4.25 10.59 -12.86
CA THR A 38 -4.25 10.47 -14.33
C THR A 38 -3.19 9.50 -14.84
N GLY A 39 -1.99 9.50 -14.24
CA GLY A 39 -0.90 8.59 -14.62
C GLY A 39 -1.30 7.13 -14.43
N THR A 40 -1.92 6.80 -13.30
CA THR A 40 -2.42 5.45 -13.00
C THR A 40 -3.43 4.97 -14.00
N ILE A 41 -4.41 5.81 -14.34
CA ILE A 41 -5.47 5.43 -15.27
C ILE A 41 -4.89 5.16 -16.65
N LYS A 42 -4.02 6.05 -17.14
CA LYS A 42 -3.33 5.88 -18.42
C LYS A 42 -2.53 4.58 -18.45
N ASP A 43 -1.76 4.35 -17.39
CA ASP A 43 -0.93 3.16 -17.23
C ASP A 43 -1.76 1.86 -17.21
N LEU A 44 -2.86 1.84 -16.44
CA LEU A 44 -3.77 0.70 -16.37
C LEU A 44 -4.40 0.40 -17.74
N LEU A 45 -4.90 1.42 -18.43
CA LEU A 45 -5.55 1.29 -19.74
C LEU A 45 -4.57 0.95 -20.87
N ALA A 46 -3.28 1.28 -20.71
CA ALA A 46 -2.23 0.90 -21.65
C ALA A 46 -1.89 -0.60 -21.57
N ARG A 47 -2.04 -1.21 -20.39
CA ARG A 47 -1.64 -2.61 -20.15
C ARG A 47 -2.81 -3.58 -20.11
N ILE A 48 -4.01 -3.10 -19.79
CA ILE A 48 -5.25 -3.88 -19.80
C ILE A 48 -6.18 -3.29 -20.85
N PRO A 49 -6.69 -4.08 -21.81
CA PRO A 49 -7.63 -3.59 -22.82
C PRO A 49 -8.77 -2.78 -22.18
N PRO A 50 -9.09 -1.57 -22.67
CA PRO A 50 -10.01 -0.65 -21.99
C PRO A 50 -11.41 -1.24 -21.76
N PHE A 51 -11.91 -2.05 -22.70
CA PHE A 51 -13.20 -2.71 -22.55
C PHE A 51 -13.19 -3.84 -21.52
N ILE A 52 -12.04 -4.43 -21.23
CA ILE A 52 -11.88 -5.38 -20.11
C ILE A 52 -11.95 -4.62 -18.79
N VAL A 53 -11.22 -3.51 -18.65
CA VAL A 53 -11.30 -2.64 -17.47
C VAL A 53 -12.75 -2.20 -17.23
N LEU A 54 -13.42 -1.72 -18.28
CA LEU A 54 -14.83 -1.31 -18.20
C LEU A 54 -15.76 -2.46 -17.79
N SER A 55 -15.55 -3.68 -18.28
CA SER A 55 -16.34 -4.86 -17.88
C SER A 55 -16.15 -5.17 -16.39
N LEU A 56 -14.90 -5.21 -15.93
CA LEU A 56 -14.57 -5.47 -14.52
C LEU A 56 -15.19 -4.41 -13.59
N MET A 57 -15.21 -3.14 -14.01
CA MET A 57 -15.87 -2.07 -13.27
C MET A 57 -17.39 -2.22 -13.21
N ARG A 58 -18.02 -2.61 -14.32
CA ARG A 58 -19.47 -2.87 -14.36
C ARG A 58 -19.90 -4.05 -13.51
N GLU A 59 -19.05 -5.08 -13.48
CA GLU A 59 -19.26 -6.27 -12.67
C GLU A 59 -18.98 -6.03 -11.17
N GLY A 60 -18.50 -4.84 -10.80
CA GLY A 60 -18.16 -4.49 -9.41
C GLY A 60 -16.88 -5.15 -8.89
N ARG A 61 -16.11 -5.82 -9.75
CA ARG A 61 -14.85 -6.49 -9.39
C ARG A 61 -13.69 -5.52 -9.27
N LEU A 62 -13.70 -4.48 -10.09
CA LEU A 62 -12.69 -3.43 -10.10
C LEU A 62 -13.34 -2.08 -9.79
N GLU A 63 -12.89 -1.38 -8.78
CA GLU A 63 -13.24 0.01 -8.54
C GLU A 63 -12.04 0.89 -8.85
N ILE A 64 -12.27 2.04 -9.48
CA ILE A 64 -11.22 3.05 -9.68
C ILE A 64 -11.64 4.32 -8.96
N HIS A 65 -10.88 4.65 -7.93
CA HIS A 65 -11.01 5.87 -7.15
C HIS A 65 -9.99 6.87 -7.69
N TYR A 66 -10.47 7.84 -8.46
CA TYR A 66 -9.65 8.88 -9.04
C TYR A 66 -9.30 9.93 -8.00
N LEU A 67 -8.01 10.09 -7.75
CA LEU A 67 -7.46 11.03 -6.80
C LEU A 67 -7.24 12.39 -7.48
N ALA A 68 -8.07 13.38 -7.12
CA ALA A 68 -8.08 14.70 -7.76
C ALA A 68 -6.95 15.62 -7.25
N ASP A 69 -6.40 15.32 -6.09
CA ASP A 69 -5.26 15.99 -5.47
C ASP A 69 -4.17 14.97 -5.12
N GLN A 70 -3.01 15.46 -4.70
CA GLN A 70 -1.89 14.63 -4.29
C GLN A 70 -1.25 15.23 -3.04
N THR A 71 -0.58 14.37 -2.29
CA THR A 71 0.28 14.76 -1.19
C THR A 71 1.73 14.75 -1.64
N GLY A 72 2.58 15.51 -0.94
CA GLY A 72 4.01 15.45 -1.14
C GLY A 72 4.78 16.17 -0.05
N VAL A 73 6.10 16.17 -0.20
CA VAL A 73 7.03 16.89 0.67
C VAL A 73 7.67 18.00 -0.15
N SER A 74 7.36 19.24 0.20
CA SER A 74 8.05 20.42 -0.34
C SER A 74 9.34 20.61 0.44
N THR A 75 10.43 20.97 -0.25
CA THR A 75 11.73 21.26 0.36
C THR A 75 12.21 22.64 -0.06
N THR A 76 12.59 23.45 0.91
CA THR A 76 13.19 24.76 0.73
C THR A 76 14.60 24.72 1.29
N GLU A 77 15.60 24.87 0.41
CA GLU A 77 16.99 24.97 0.84
C GLU A 77 17.25 26.32 1.51
N MET A 78 17.89 26.30 2.67
CA MET A 78 18.30 27.48 3.40
C MET A 78 19.74 27.87 3.06
N SER A 79 20.07 29.15 3.24
CA SER A 79 21.41 29.70 3.00
C SER A 79 22.51 29.09 3.89
N ASN A 80 22.14 28.46 5.01
CA ASN A 80 23.06 27.76 5.92
C ASN A 80 23.30 26.28 5.54
N GLY A 81 22.76 25.82 4.40
CA GLY A 81 22.89 24.45 3.92
C GLY A 81 21.92 23.45 4.57
N ARG A 82 21.01 23.89 5.46
CA ARG A 82 19.90 23.08 5.95
C ARG A 82 18.73 23.11 4.98
N SER A 83 17.86 22.12 5.08
CA SER A 83 16.59 22.05 4.35
C SER A 83 15.42 22.21 5.32
N ILE A 84 14.44 23.04 4.96
CA ILE A 84 13.13 23.07 5.59
C ILE A 84 12.17 22.28 4.72
N HIS A 85 11.43 21.37 5.33
CA HIS A 85 10.42 20.54 4.69
C HIS A 85 9.01 20.92 5.18
N SER A 86 8.04 20.72 4.30
CA SER A 86 6.62 20.85 4.62
C SER A 86 5.81 19.75 3.94
N LEU A 87 4.85 19.19 4.66
CA LEU A 87 3.86 18.29 4.07
C LEU A 87 2.85 19.14 3.30
N VAL A 88 2.75 18.92 2.00
CA VAL A 88 1.90 19.71 1.12
C VAL A 88 0.81 18.86 0.48
N ARG A 89 -0.28 19.53 0.11
CA ARG A 89 -1.33 19.01 -0.76
C ARG A 89 -1.41 19.91 -1.98
N PHE A 90 -1.42 19.31 -3.15
CA PHE A 90 -1.50 20.04 -4.41
C PHE A 90 -2.47 19.36 -5.37
N SER A 91 -3.08 20.14 -6.24
CA SER A 91 -3.98 19.65 -7.28
C SER A 91 -3.80 20.48 -8.54
N SER A 92 -4.37 20.02 -9.64
CA SER A 92 -4.41 20.77 -10.89
C SER A 92 -5.83 20.79 -11.45
N PRO A 93 -6.32 21.96 -11.91
CA PRO A 93 -7.64 22.05 -12.53
C PRO A 93 -7.75 21.29 -13.85
N ASP A 94 -6.62 20.90 -14.45
CA ASP A 94 -6.57 20.12 -15.69
C ASP A 94 -6.70 18.60 -15.44
N HIS A 95 -6.75 18.20 -14.16
CA HIS A 95 -6.73 16.82 -13.73
C HIS A 95 -8.02 16.46 -12.99
N THR A 96 -9.18 16.71 -13.61
CA THR A 96 -10.50 16.26 -13.09
C THR A 96 -11.02 15.02 -13.82
N ILE A 97 -11.97 14.31 -13.21
CA ILE A 97 -12.61 13.11 -13.81
C ILE A 97 -13.26 13.45 -15.16
N GLU A 98 -13.91 14.60 -15.25
CA GLU A 98 -14.68 15.04 -16.43
C GLU A 98 -13.78 15.28 -17.63
N GLN A 99 -12.54 15.73 -17.38
CA GLN A 99 -11.54 15.96 -18.42
C GLN A 99 -10.76 14.67 -18.73
N ILE A 100 -10.28 13.99 -17.70
CA ILE A 100 -9.35 12.86 -17.83
C ILE A 100 -10.07 11.58 -18.22
N GLY A 101 -11.23 11.28 -17.64
CA GLY A 101 -11.97 10.04 -17.88
C GLY A 101 -12.29 9.81 -19.36
N PRO A 102 -12.93 10.77 -20.06
CA PRO A 102 -13.25 10.60 -21.47
C PRO A 102 -12.02 10.54 -22.36
N GLN A 103 -11.00 11.35 -22.06
CA GLN A 103 -9.79 11.47 -22.86
C GLN A 103 -8.96 10.18 -22.78
N THR A 104 -8.61 9.74 -21.57
CA THR A 104 -7.76 8.57 -21.34
C THR A 104 -8.38 7.28 -21.89
N PHE A 105 -9.69 7.10 -21.78
CA PHE A 105 -10.35 5.92 -22.34
C PHE A 105 -10.33 5.93 -23.87
N LYS A 106 -10.62 7.07 -24.50
CA LYS A 106 -10.59 7.18 -25.98
C LYS A 106 -9.18 7.00 -26.53
N ASP A 107 -8.17 7.56 -25.86
CA ASP A 107 -6.78 7.40 -26.28
C ASP A 107 -6.37 5.93 -26.30
N ALA A 108 -6.84 5.14 -25.32
CA ALA A 108 -6.55 3.72 -25.25
C ALA A 108 -7.45 2.84 -26.15
N ALA A 109 -8.73 3.20 -26.34
CA ALA A 109 -9.70 2.40 -27.12
C ALA A 109 -9.84 2.83 -28.60
N GLY A 110 -9.22 3.94 -29.00
CA GLY A 110 -9.29 4.52 -30.34
C GLY A 110 -10.52 5.42 -30.58
N GLY A 111 -10.66 5.91 -31.82
CA GLY A 111 -11.66 6.93 -32.20
C GLY A 111 -13.06 6.44 -32.59
N THR A 112 -13.41 5.18 -32.30
CA THR A 112 -14.67 4.58 -32.78
C THR A 112 -15.91 5.08 -32.02
N THR A 113 -17.12 4.91 -32.59
CA THR A 113 -18.38 5.19 -31.88
C THR A 113 -18.51 4.37 -30.60
N GLN A 114 -18.05 3.11 -30.62
CA GLN A 114 -18.02 2.25 -29.43
C GLN A 114 -17.08 2.81 -28.37
N ALA A 115 -15.92 3.34 -28.74
CA ALA A 115 -15.00 3.98 -27.80
C ALA A 115 -15.59 5.27 -27.19
N LYS A 116 -16.35 6.06 -27.94
CA LYS A 116 -17.06 7.23 -27.39
C LYS A 116 -18.11 6.84 -26.34
N LEU A 117 -18.89 5.79 -26.61
CA LEU A 117 -19.86 5.24 -25.64
C LEU A 117 -19.15 4.65 -24.41
N GLY A 118 -18.10 3.86 -24.65
CA GLY A 118 -17.27 3.25 -23.59
C GLY A 118 -16.64 4.31 -22.69
N ALA A 119 -16.13 5.39 -23.25
CA ALA A 119 -15.52 6.49 -22.50
C ALA A 119 -16.52 7.18 -21.57
N LYS A 120 -17.75 7.44 -22.03
CA LYS A 120 -18.83 7.98 -21.19
C LYS A 120 -19.15 7.03 -20.04
N GLN A 121 -19.26 5.73 -20.33
CA GLN A 121 -19.59 4.71 -19.35
C GLN A 121 -18.47 4.52 -18.31
N PHE A 122 -17.22 4.52 -18.77
CA PHE A 122 -16.03 4.46 -17.93
C PHE A 122 -15.96 5.67 -16.99
N THR A 123 -16.10 6.87 -17.52
CA THR A 123 -16.06 8.12 -16.73
C THR A 123 -17.12 8.12 -15.63
N ASN A 124 -18.34 7.69 -15.94
CA ASN A 124 -19.43 7.59 -14.97
C ASN A 124 -19.19 6.55 -13.86
N LEU A 125 -18.27 5.60 -14.06
CA LEU A 125 -17.92 4.57 -13.07
C LEU A 125 -16.68 4.96 -12.24
N LEU A 126 -15.95 6.01 -12.62
CA LEU A 126 -14.87 6.56 -11.80
C LEU A 126 -15.48 7.20 -10.54
N ARG A 127 -14.84 6.95 -9.39
CA ARG A 127 -15.24 7.54 -8.11
C ARG A 127 -14.25 8.62 -7.72
N SER A 128 -14.73 9.80 -7.36
CA SER A 128 -13.85 10.86 -6.87
C SER A 128 -13.36 10.52 -5.47
N LEU A 129 -12.07 10.73 -5.25
CA LEU A 129 -11.43 10.68 -3.94
C LEU A 129 -10.47 11.88 -3.83
N ASP A 130 -10.29 12.38 -2.62
CA ASP A 130 -9.39 13.50 -2.34
C ASP A 130 -8.83 13.42 -0.92
N HIS A 131 -7.94 14.35 -0.59
CA HIS A 131 -7.33 14.45 0.73
C HIS A 131 -8.03 15.45 1.66
N SER A 132 -9.28 15.84 1.38
CA SER A 132 -10.00 16.84 2.19
C SER A 132 -10.13 16.44 3.67
N LYS A 133 -10.22 15.14 3.94
CA LYS A 133 -10.32 14.55 5.28
C LYS A 133 -9.02 13.90 5.76
N PHE A 134 -7.95 13.98 4.97
CA PHE A 134 -6.62 13.50 5.34
C PHE A 134 -5.81 14.66 5.93
N ASP A 135 -5.81 14.76 7.25
CA ASP A 135 -5.18 15.87 7.97
C ASP A 135 -3.65 15.76 8.00
N GLN A 136 -2.98 16.53 7.13
CA GLN A 136 -1.52 16.63 7.05
C GLN A 136 -0.87 17.10 8.36
N ALA A 137 -1.54 17.97 9.13
CA ALA A 137 -1.00 18.44 10.40
C ALA A 137 -0.97 17.31 11.45
N SER A 138 -1.99 16.46 11.44
CA SER A 138 -2.01 15.24 12.25
C SER A 138 -0.97 14.22 11.80
N VAL A 139 -0.73 14.06 10.50
CA VAL A 139 0.38 13.22 9.99
C VAL A 139 1.72 13.77 10.48
N LEU A 140 1.94 15.09 10.38
CA LEU A 140 3.15 15.72 10.91
C LEU A 140 3.33 15.45 12.42
N GLN A 141 2.24 15.54 13.20
CA GLN A 141 2.26 15.19 14.62
C GLN A 141 2.65 13.72 14.85
N ALA A 142 2.12 12.80 14.05
CA ALA A 142 2.44 11.39 14.16
C ALA A 142 3.90 11.09 13.81
N ILE A 143 4.45 11.69 12.76
CA ILE A 143 5.84 11.44 12.34
C ILE A 143 6.87 12.18 13.21
N THR A 144 6.46 13.19 13.97
CA THR A 144 7.33 13.82 14.99
C THR A 144 7.61 12.87 16.18
N ASP A 145 6.89 11.74 16.28
CA ASP A 145 7.29 10.63 17.15
C ASP A 145 8.55 9.94 16.58
N ASN A 146 9.70 10.47 16.97
CA ASN A 146 11.01 10.04 16.47
C ASN A 146 11.28 8.54 16.67
N LEU A 147 10.69 7.89 17.68
CA LEU A 147 10.90 6.46 17.90
C LEU A 147 10.32 5.61 16.75
N ALA A 148 9.08 5.90 16.36
CA ALA A 148 8.40 5.19 15.27
C ALA A 148 8.99 5.57 13.90
N THR A 149 9.33 6.84 13.72
CA THR A 149 9.95 7.35 12.49
C THR A 149 11.33 6.75 12.26
N GLU A 150 12.21 6.76 13.28
CA GLU A 150 13.56 6.17 13.17
C GLU A 150 13.48 4.67 12.87
N ALA A 151 12.58 3.93 13.52
CA ALA A 151 12.36 2.51 13.26
C ALA A 151 11.90 2.26 11.81
N SER A 152 11.01 3.10 11.29
CA SER A 152 10.51 3.01 9.91
C SER A 152 11.62 3.32 8.89
N VAL A 153 12.43 4.35 9.13
CA VAL A 153 13.58 4.69 8.28
C VAL A 153 14.64 3.60 8.30
N GLN A 154 14.95 3.03 9.47
CA GLN A 154 15.86 1.90 9.58
C GLN A 154 15.37 0.70 8.77
N ALA A 155 14.09 0.35 8.88
CA ALA A 155 13.48 -0.75 8.13
C ALA A 155 13.52 -0.49 6.61
N LEU A 156 13.24 0.75 6.19
CA LEU A 156 13.37 1.19 4.80
C LEU A 156 14.79 1.03 4.27
N VAL A 157 15.79 1.57 4.97
CA VAL A 157 17.19 1.50 4.51
C VAL A 157 17.64 0.05 4.39
N ARG A 158 17.34 -0.80 5.37
CA ARG A 158 17.65 -2.24 5.32
C ARG A 158 16.99 -2.96 4.15
N LYS A 159 15.79 -2.55 3.76
CA LYS A 159 15.05 -3.13 2.63
C LYS A 159 15.62 -2.66 1.28
N ILE A 160 15.89 -1.36 1.15
CA ILE A 160 16.25 -0.70 -0.12
C ILE A 160 17.74 -0.88 -0.43
N SER A 161 18.59 -0.87 0.60
CA SER A 161 20.04 -1.04 0.47
C SER A 161 20.56 -1.96 1.57
N PRO A 162 20.36 -3.29 1.47
CA PRO A 162 20.77 -4.25 2.50
C PRO A 162 22.28 -4.24 2.80
N SER A 163 23.08 -3.80 1.83
CA SER A 163 24.54 -3.68 1.96
C SER A 163 24.99 -2.40 2.67
N PHE A 164 24.08 -1.45 2.92
CA PHE A 164 24.39 -0.26 3.70
C PHE A 164 24.51 -0.63 5.18
N ASN A 165 25.63 -0.28 5.81
CA ASN A 165 25.86 -0.55 7.22
C ASN A 165 25.07 0.42 8.11
N TYR A 166 23.76 0.17 8.24
CA TYR A 166 22.90 0.91 9.16
C TYR A 166 23.12 0.40 10.59
N THR A 167 23.77 1.21 11.42
CA THR A 167 24.08 0.89 12.81
C THR A 167 23.08 1.51 13.78
N ASN A 168 23.07 1.09 15.03
CA ASN A 168 22.24 1.71 16.09
C ASN A 168 22.65 3.15 16.42
N LYS A 169 23.74 3.66 15.83
CA LYS A 169 24.14 5.07 15.95
C LYS A 169 23.49 5.95 14.88
N ASN A 170 22.91 5.35 13.84
CA ASN A 170 22.24 6.09 12.79
C ASN A 170 20.86 6.54 13.27
N TYR A 171 20.52 7.80 13.04
CA TYR A 171 19.27 8.40 13.48
C TYR A 171 18.64 9.27 12.38
N PHE A 172 17.34 9.48 12.46
CA PHE A 172 16.54 10.30 11.55
C PHE A 172 15.40 10.91 12.35
N ARG A 173 15.55 12.18 12.73
CA ARG A 173 14.65 12.87 13.65
C ARG A 173 14.00 14.05 12.97
N ILE A 174 12.73 14.25 13.27
CA ILE A 174 11.94 15.36 12.76
C ILE A 174 11.80 16.39 13.87
N GLU A 175 12.24 17.61 13.58
CA GLU A 175 12.22 18.73 14.52
C GLU A 175 11.39 19.86 13.91
N ARG A 176 10.39 20.33 14.65
CA ARG A 176 9.46 21.37 14.17
C ARG A 176 10.12 22.75 14.18
N GLU A 177 9.76 23.56 13.20
CA GLU A 177 10.19 24.97 13.07
C GLU A 177 8.97 25.81 12.63
N GLU A 178 9.02 27.15 12.72
CA GLU A 178 7.83 27.99 12.48
C GLU A 178 7.21 27.81 11.08
N ASP A 179 8.06 27.64 10.05
CA ASP A 179 7.66 27.53 8.63
C ASP A 179 7.69 26.09 8.09
N GLY A 180 7.72 25.08 8.96
CA GLY A 180 7.76 23.67 8.57
C GLY A 180 8.47 22.78 9.59
N PHE A 181 9.37 21.94 9.12
CA PHE A 181 10.22 21.11 9.95
C PHE A 181 11.52 20.78 9.24
N TYR A 182 12.56 20.45 9.99
CA TYR A 182 13.81 19.96 9.41
C TYR A 182 14.05 18.51 9.86
N VAL A 183 14.94 17.84 9.14
CA VAL A 183 15.42 16.51 9.51
C VAL A 183 16.81 16.66 10.14
N ASP A 184 16.95 16.23 11.39
CA ASP A 184 18.24 15.98 12.00
C ASP A 184 18.61 14.52 11.77
N THR A 185 19.65 14.27 10.99
CA THR A 185 20.10 12.92 10.65
C THR A 185 21.59 12.86 10.42
N ASN A 186 22.18 11.71 10.76
CA ASN A 186 23.56 11.38 10.42
C ASN A 186 23.65 10.28 9.34
N ILE A 187 22.57 10.04 8.60
CA ILE A 187 22.58 9.11 7.48
C ILE A 187 23.40 9.72 6.33
N ASP A 188 24.44 9.02 5.92
CA ASP A 188 25.25 9.38 4.76
C ASP A 188 24.49 9.05 3.46
N PHE A 189 23.66 9.99 3.00
CA PHE A 189 22.89 9.86 1.77
C PHE A 189 23.76 9.71 0.53
N THR A 190 24.99 10.26 0.51
CA THR A 190 25.92 10.09 -0.62
C THR A 190 26.31 8.62 -0.75
N ARG A 191 26.76 8.00 0.34
CA ARG A 191 27.11 6.57 0.35
C ARG A 191 25.89 5.68 0.14
N LEU A 192 24.75 6.04 0.75
CA LEU A 192 23.52 5.27 0.60
C LEU A 192 23.05 5.26 -0.87
N ASN A 193 23.09 6.42 -1.55
CA ASN A 193 22.76 6.50 -2.97
C ASN A 193 23.76 5.74 -3.85
N ALA A 194 25.05 5.77 -3.54
CA ALA A 194 26.04 4.98 -4.29
C ALA A 194 25.74 3.47 -4.29
N LEU A 195 25.15 2.95 -3.22
CA LEU A 195 24.70 1.55 -3.15
C LEU A 195 23.34 1.35 -3.83
N TYR A 196 22.38 2.24 -3.58
CA TYR A 196 21.05 2.19 -4.19
C TYR A 196 21.11 2.26 -5.72
N HIS A 197 22.00 3.08 -6.26
CA HIS A 197 22.17 3.25 -7.70
C HIS A 197 22.86 2.09 -8.41
N GLN A 198 23.27 1.05 -7.68
CA GLN A 198 23.70 -0.22 -8.27
C GLN A 198 22.52 -0.99 -8.89
N THR A 199 21.29 -0.73 -8.41
CA THR A 199 20.07 -1.42 -8.86
C THR A 199 19.03 -0.48 -9.44
N VAL A 200 19.04 0.81 -9.06
CA VAL A 200 18.08 1.82 -9.54
C VAL A 200 18.79 2.98 -10.23
N PRO A 201 18.48 3.31 -11.50
CA PRO A 201 19.14 4.43 -12.18
C PRO A 201 18.89 5.78 -11.47
N PRO A 202 19.89 6.69 -11.39
CA PRO A 202 19.71 8.02 -10.81
C PRO A 202 18.62 8.86 -11.48
N GLN A 203 18.35 8.63 -12.78
CA GLN A 203 17.28 9.28 -13.54
C GLN A 203 15.88 8.86 -13.08
N HIS A 204 15.78 7.69 -12.43
CA HIS A 204 14.53 7.25 -11.82
C HIS A 204 14.31 7.96 -10.48
N SER A 205 15.26 7.81 -9.55
CA SER A 205 15.17 8.39 -8.21
C SER A 205 16.51 8.42 -7.49
N SER A 206 16.61 9.31 -6.50
CA SER A 206 17.68 9.33 -5.51
C SER A 206 17.08 9.48 -4.11
N LEU A 207 17.71 8.84 -3.14
CA LEU A 207 17.30 8.85 -1.74
C LEU A 207 17.71 10.16 -1.09
N THR A 208 16.74 10.86 -0.51
CA THR A 208 16.91 12.12 0.22
C THR A 208 16.03 12.09 1.47
N GLU A 209 16.21 13.07 2.35
CA GLU A 209 15.33 13.32 3.50
C GLU A 209 13.87 13.41 3.05
N ALA A 210 13.59 14.25 2.05
CA ALA A 210 12.26 14.44 1.48
C ALA A 210 11.68 13.14 0.87
N TYR A 211 12.53 12.29 0.26
CA TYR A 211 12.09 11.01 -0.28
C TYR A 211 11.61 10.05 0.82
N PHE A 212 12.36 9.95 1.93
CA PHE A 212 11.94 9.13 3.07
C PHE A 212 10.69 9.68 3.76
N LEU A 213 10.58 11.00 3.92
CA LEU A 213 9.38 11.64 4.44
C LEU A 213 8.17 11.36 3.54
N ALA A 214 8.33 11.39 2.22
CA ALA A 214 7.26 11.08 1.26
C ALA A 214 6.82 9.61 1.34
N LEU A 215 7.74 8.67 1.54
CA LEU A 215 7.41 7.26 1.77
C LEU A 215 6.60 7.06 3.06
N ILE A 216 6.98 7.76 4.15
CA ILE A 216 6.26 7.72 5.43
C ILE A 216 4.87 8.32 5.28
N GLN A 217 4.77 9.52 4.70
CA GLN A 217 3.48 10.16 4.40
C GLN A 217 2.59 9.26 3.54
N GLY A 218 3.16 8.66 2.48
CA GLY A 218 2.45 7.74 1.59
C GLY A 218 1.93 6.49 2.29
N ALA A 219 2.65 5.97 3.29
CA ALA A 219 2.20 4.84 4.10
C ALA A 219 1.01 5.21 5.01
N TYR A 220 1.03 6.41 5.62
CA TYR A 220 -0.13 6.94 6.37
C TYR A 220 -1.33 7.16 5.46
N GLU A 221 -1.12 7.73 4.28
CA GLU A 221 -2.15 7.97 3.26
C GLU A 221 -2.77 6.66 2.76
N ALA A 222 -1.95 5.65 2.42
CA ALA A 222 -2.44 4.33 1.99
C ALA A 222 -3.26 3.64 3.09
N THR A 223 -2.82 3.74 4.34
CA THR A 223 -3.52 3.19 5.51
C THR A 223 -4.83 3.93 5.76
N TYR A 224 -4.82 5.25 5.64
CA TYR A 224 -6.00 6.09 5.76
C TYR A 224 -7.06 5.69 4.74
N PHE A 225 -6.71 5.62 3.46
CA PHE A 225 -7.68 5.25 2.42
C PHE A 225 -8.18 3.82 2.53
N ALA A 226 -7.31 2.88 2.93
CA ALA A 226 -7.73 1.52 3.23
C ALA A 226 -8.78 1.50 4.37
N GLY A 227 -8.57 2.27 5.42
CA GLY A 227 -9.54 2.46 6.50
C GLY A 227 -10.82 3.16 6.02
N GLU A 228 -10.73 4.18 5.18
CA GLU A 228 -11.88 4.89 4.61
C GLU A 228 -12.77 3.95 3.79
N LEU A 229 -12.17 3.14 2.93
CA LEU A 229 -12.84 2.18 2.06
C LEU A 229 -13.21 0.85 2.75
N ASN A 230 -12.87 0.70 4.03
CA ASN A 230 -12.96 -0.53 4.82
C ASN A 230 -12.36 -1.74 4.07
N SER A 231 -11.17 -1.55 3.51
CA SER A 231 -10.49 -2.49 2.63
C SER A 231 -9.16 -2.93 3.21
N GLU A 232 -8.69 -4.12 2.82
CA GLU A 232 -7.28 -4.49 2.92
C GLU A 232 -6.46 -3.61 1.95
N VAL A 233 -5.16 -3.54 2.16
CA VAL A 233 -4.27 -2.65 1.42
C VAL A 233 -3.15 -3.45 0.76
N ALA A 234 -3.03 -3.28 -0.55
CA ALA A 234 -1.88 -3.74 -1.31
C ALA A 234 -0.83 -2.63 -1.30
N VAL A 235 0.34 -2.95 -0.76
CA VAL A 235 1.43 -1.99 -0.63
C VAL A 235 2.67 -2.53 -1.32
N HIS A 236 3.41 -1.63 -1.97
CA HIS A 236 4.67 -1.97 -2.58
C HIS A 236 5.62 -2.56 -1.51
N PRO A 237 6.46 -3.56 -1.83
CA PRO A 237 7.36 -4.17 -0.83
C PRO A 237 8.28 -3.18 -0.09
N MET A 238 8.61 -2.04 -0.70
CA MET A 238 9.37 -0.96 -0.04
C MET A 238 8.53 -0.21 1.00
N GLU A 239 7.26 0.03 0.74
CA GLU A 239 6.37 0.77 1.64
C GLU A 239 5.77 -0.12 2.73
N GLN A 240 5.76 -1.44 2.53
CA GLN A 240 5.15 -2.40 3.46
C GLN A 240 5.69 -2.25 4.90
N VAL A 241 7.02 -2.11 5.04
CA VAL A 241 7.68 -1.94 6.34
C VAL A 241 7.25 -0.66 7.03
N VAL A 242 7.10 0.41 6.26
CA VAL A 242 6.67 1.72 6.77
C VAL A 242 5.21 1.67 7.19
N GLN A 243 4.38 1.02 6.39
CA GLN A 243 2.97 0.89 6.69
C GLN A 243 2.71 0.03 7.92
N ALA A 244 3.41 -1.11 8.05
CA ALA A 244 3.34 -1.93 9.24
C ALA A 244 3.80 -1.14 10.48
N GLY A 245 4.87 -0.34 10.33
CA GLY A 245 5.35 0.59 11.36
C GLY A 245 4.31 1.64 11.73
N ALA A 246 3.62 2.25 10.76
CA ALA A 246 2.59 3.25 11.01
C ALA A 246 1.39 2.67 11.78
N VAL A 247 0.89 1.49 11.36
CA VAL A 247 -0.19 0.79 12.08
C VAL A 247 0.25 0.39 13.48
N ASP A 248 1.46 -0.15 13.63
CA ASP A 248 2.00 -0.53 14.94
C ASP A 248 2.18 0.69 15.85
N ALA A 249 2.65 1.82 15.33
CA ALA A 249 2.79 3.08 16.07
C ALA A 249 1.44 3.62 16.55
N VAL A 250 0.39 3.53 15.73
CA VAL A 250 -0.98 3.89 16.13
C VAL A 250 -1.45 3.00 17.28
N VAL A 251 -1.23 1.69 17.19
CA VAL A 251 -1.65 0.73 18.23
C VAL A 251 -0.83 0.88 19.51
N ARG A 252 0.49 1.06 19.42
CA ARG A 252 1.38 1.23 20.58
C ARG A 252 1.10 2.52 21.34
N ARG A 253 0.87 3.64 20.66
CA ARG A 253 0.53 4.90 21.32
C ARG A 253 -0.79 4.82 22.10
N HIS A 254 -1.68 3.90 21.72
CA HIS A 254 -2.88 3.60 22.48
C HIS A 254 -2.63 2.61 23.64
N LYS A 255 -1.81 1.57 23.42
CA LYS A 255 -1.55 0.54 24.44
C LYS A 255 -0.46 1.00 25.41
N ARG A 256 -0.80 1.13 26.69
CA ARG A 256 0.09 1.52 27.80
C ARG A 256 1.23 0.51 28.12
N SER A 257 1.64 -0.36 27.19
CA SER A 257 2.59 -1.47 27.41
C SER A 257 3.73 -1.48 26.39
N GLU A 258 4.96 -1.64 26.88
CA GLU A 258 6.20 -1.80 26.08
C GLU A 258 6.32 -3.18 25.38
N SER A 259 5.35 -4.08 25.57
CA SER A 259 5.39 -5.39 24.90
C SER A 259 5.36 -5.21 23.39
N GLN A 260 6.38 -5.73 22.68
CA GLN A 260 6.37 -5.82 21.22
C GLN A 260 5.15 -6.65 20.80
N ILE A 261 4.14 -5.99 20.26
CA ILE A 261 2.96 -6.69 19.76
C ILE A 261 3.28 -7.08 18.33
N GLY A 262 3.53 -8.37 18.12
CA GLY A 262 3.41 -8.98 16.80
C GLY A 262 1.96 -8.91 16.35
N ASN A 263 1.50 -7.73 15.93
CA ASN A 263 0.13 -7.50 15.48
C ASN A 263 -0.18 -8.23 14.18
N PHE A 264 0.84 -8.75 13.50
CA PHE A 264 0.73 -9.46 12.24
C PHE A 264 1.22 -10.91 12.38
N VAL A 265 0.44 -11.85 11.86
CA VAL A 265 0.82 -13.25 11.67
C VAL A 265 0.90 -13.53 10.18
N GLU A 266 1.86 -14.35 9.77
CA GLU A 266 2.00 -14.74 8.37
C GLU A 266 1.14 -15.97 8.05
N LEU A 267 0.34 -15.87 6.98
CA LEU A 267 -0.31 -17.00 6.34
C LEU A 267 0.39 -17.29 5.02
N THR A 268 0.79 -18.54 4.80
CA THR A 268 1.48 -18.96 3.56
C THR A 268 0.70 -20.06 2.84
N LEU A 269 0.44 -19.83 1.56
CA LEU A 269 0.00 -20.85 0.60
C LEU A 269 1.22 -21.32 -0.21
N ALA A 270 1.75 -22.50 0.13
CA ALA A 270 3.00 -23.01 -0.45
C ALA A 270 2.89 -23.41 -1.93
N ASP A 271 1.69 -23.73 -2.39
CA ASP A 271 1.37 -24.33 -3.68
C ASP A 271 0.64 -23.36 -4.63
N GLY A 272 0.90 -22.07 -4.49
CA GLY A 272 0.50 -21.04 -5.46
C GLY A 272 1.14 -21.25 -6.83
N ARG A 273 0.65 -20.53 -7.85
CA ARG A 273 1.16 -20.54 -9.23
C ARG A 273 1.64 -19.15 -9.63
N LYS A 274 2.66 -19.07 -10.49
CA LYS A 274 3.27 -17.82 -10.99
C LYS A 274 2.38 -17.00 -11.95
N ILE A 275 1.14 -16.71 -11.54
CA ILE A 275 0.13 -16.01 -12.35
C ILE A 275 0.57 -14.57 -12.63
N ARG A 276 1.01 -13.85 -11.60
CA ARG A 276 1.52 -12.49 -11.72
C ARG A 276 2.62 -12.41 -12.77
N GLU A 277 3.61 -13.28 -12.69
CA GLU A 277 4.77 -13.28 -13.58
C GLU A 277 4.36 -13.59 -15.02
N ALA A 278 3.42 -14.52 -15.20
CA ALA A 278 2.88 -14.85 -16.51
C ALA A 278 2.08 -13.68 -17.13
N VAL A 279 1.34 -12.92 -16.31
CA VAL A 279 0.62 -11.71 -16.75
C VAL A 279 1.58 -10.56 -17.05
N ASN A 280 2.52 -10.27 -16.15
CA ASN A 280 3.48 -9.18 -16.29
C ASN A 280 4.44 -9.37 -17.47
N SER A 281 4.79 -10.61 -17.80
CA SER A 281 5.59 -10.93 -18.99
C SER A 281 4.79 -10.90 -20.31
N GLY A 282 3.46 -10.76 -20.24
CA GLY A 282 2.59 -10.79 -21.41
C GLY A 282 2.33 -12.20 -21.98
N VAL A 283 2.91 -13.25 -21.40
CA VAL A 283 2.66 -14.66 -21.78
C VAL A 283 1.17 -15.01 -21.61
N VAL A 284 0.54 -14.43 -20.59
CA VAL A 284 -0.90 -14.56 -20.33
C VAL A 284 -1.57 -13.20 -20.47
N THR A 285 -2.59 -13.13 -21.31
CA THR A 285 -3.38 -11.91 -21.48
C THR A 285 -4.37 -11.71 -20.33
N PHE A 286 -4.70 -10.46 -20.03
CA PHE A 286 -5.73 -10.14 -19.02
C PHE A 286 -7.11 -10.73 -19.39
N ALA A 287 -7.39 -10.94 -20.68
CA ALA A 287 -8.59 -11.64 -21.13
C ALA A 287 -8.65 -13.09 -20.65
N ALA A 288 -7.51 -13.78 -20.59
CA ALA A 288 -7.41 -15.13 -20.05
C ALA A 288 -7.61 -15.16 -18.53
N VAL A 289 -7.17 -14.10 -17.82
CA VAL A 289 -7.48 -13.90 -16.39
C VAL A 289 -8.98 -13.76 -16.19
N VAL A 290 -9.67 -12.90 -16.95
CA VAL A 290 -11.13 -12.72 -16.85
C VAL A 290 -11.90 -14.04 -17.06
N LYS A 291 -11.44 -14.90 -17.98
CA LYS A 291 -12.03 -16.23 -18.15
C LYS A 291 -11.86 -17.11 -16.90
N LEU A 292 -10.69 -17.05 -16.25
CA LEU A 292 -10.42 -17.76 -15.01
C LEU A 292 -11.29 -17.23 -13.85
N LEU A 293 -11.53 -15.91 -13.77
CA LEU A 293 -12.37 -15.30 -12.74
C LEU A 293 -13.80 -15.85 -12.73
N LYS A 294 -14.35 -16.19 -13.90
CA LYS A 294 -15.70 -16.79 -14.01
C LYS A 294 -15.79 -18.17 -13.35
N SER A 295 -14.71 -18.94 -13.36
CA SER A 295 -14.63 -20.22 -12.63
C SER A 295 -14.55 -19.97 -11.12
N ALA A 296 -13.78 -18.94 -10.72
CA ALA A 296 -13.62 -18.55 -9.32
C ALA A 296 -14.93 -18.09 -8.66
N ASP A 297 -15.87 -17.50 -9.41
CA ASP A 297 -17.14 -16.98 -8.87
C ASP A 297 -17.99 -18.04 -8.17
N LYS A 298 -18.11 -19.21 -8.79
CA LYS A 298 -18.91 -20.32 -8.26
C LYS A 298 -18.38 -20.77 -6.90
N PHE A 299 -17.07 -20.74 -6.73
CA PHE A 299 -16.40 -21.21 -5.53
C PHE A 299 -16.33 -20.12 -4.44
N ARG A 300 -16.18 -18.83 -4.80
CA ARG A 300 -16.26 -17.71 -3.85
C ARG A 300 -17.60 -17.64 -3.12
N HIS A 301 -18.70 -17.85 -3.84
CA HIS A 301 -20.03 -17.88 -3.24
C HIS A 301 -20.14 -18.98 -2.16
N TRP A 302 -19.52 -20.14 -2.39
CA TRP A 302 -19.48 -21.24 -1.43
C TRP A 302 -18.54 -20.95 -0.24
N LEU A 303 -17.35 -20.37 -0.50
CA LEU A 303 -16.35 -20.06 0.52
C LEU A 303 -16.88 -19.10 1.61
N LYS A 304 -17.73 -18.14 1.22
CA LYS A 304 -18.39 -17.19 2.15
C LYS A 304 -19.20 -17.85 3.27
N GLN A 305 -19.61 -19.09 3.08
CA GLN A 305 -20.43 -19.82 4.03
C GLN A 305 -19.58 -20.64 5.01
N GLN A 306 -18.25 -20.60 4.89
CA GLN A 306 -17.32 -21.43 5.64
C GLN A 306 -16.40 -20.58 6.53
N PRO A 307 -15.99 -21.08 7.71
CA PRO A 307 -14.94 -20.44 8.49
C PRO A 307 -13.62 -20.44 7.70
N VAL A 308 -12.94 -19.30 7.66
CA VAL A 308 -11.69 -19.15 6.92
C VAL A 308 -10.59 -19.99 7.60
N ASP A 309 -10.20 -21.08 6.95
CA ASP A 309 -9.04 -21.92 7.28
C ASP A 309 -8.04 -21.92 6.10
N ALA A 310 -6.75 -22.05 6.40
CA ALA A 310 -5.68 -22.16 5.41
C ALA A 310 -5.89 -23.33 4.44
N ASN A 311 -6.43 -24.46 4.93
CA ASN A 311 -6.75 -25.61 4.07
C ASN A 311 -7.92 -25.32 3.14
N LEU A 312 -8.90 -24.53 3.58
CA LEU A 312 -10.02 -24.09 2.76
C LEU A 312 -9.54 -23.15 1.64
N LEU A 313 -8.66 -22.19 1.97
CA LEU A 313 -8.06 -21.28 0.99
C LEU A 313 -7.23 -22.05 -0.06
N ARG A 314 -6.45 -23.05 0.38
CA ARG A 314 -5.72 -23.93 -0.54
C ARG A 314 -6.67 -24.68 -1.46
N SER A 315 -7.71 -25.30 -0.91
CA SER A 315 -8.69 -26.08 -1.67
C SER A 315 -9.41 -25.20 -2.70
N TYR A 316 -9.80 -23.98 -2.30
CA TYR A 316 -10.34 -22.97 -3.20
C TYR A 316 -9.40 -22.65 -4.36
N TYR A 317 -8.16 -22.33 -4.02
CA TYR A 317 -7.18 -21.93 -5.01
C TYR A 317 -6.95 -23.05 -6.04
N GLN A 318 -6.72 -24.27 -5.56
CA GLN A 318 -6.51 -25.45 -6.40
C GLN A 318 -7.70 -25.70 -7.33
N GLU A 319 -8.93 -25.69 -6.80
CA GLU A 319 -10.12 -25.94 -7.64
C GLU A 319 -10.36 -24.80 -8.64
N THR A 320 -10.04 -23.55 -8.27
CA THR A 320 -10.16 -22.39 -9.17
C THR A 320 -9.24 -22.49 -10.38
N ILE A 321 -8.00 -22.94 -10.18
CA ILE A 321 -7.01 -23.03 -11.26
C ILE A 321 -7.09 -24.34 -12.04
N LYS A 322 -7.75 -25.36 -11.50
CA LYS A 322 -7.82 -26.71 -12.06
C LYS A 322 -8.23 -26.70 -13.53
N ASP A 323 -7.54 -27.51 -14.32
CA ASP A 323 -7.73 -27.65 -15.77
C ASP A 323 -7.58 -26.34 -16.57
N SER A 324 -7.10 -25.25 -15.95
CA SER A 324 -6.84 -23.97 -16.61
C SER A 324 -5.37 -23.82 -17.02
N TRP A 325 -5.06 -22.73 -17.73
CA TRP A 325 -3.68 -22.36 -18.02
C TRP A 325 -2.85 -22.12 -16.75
N ALA A 326 -3.49 -21.67 -15.66
CA ALA A 326 -2.80 -21.33 -14.42
C ALA A 326 -2.25 -22.57 -13.71
N ASP A 327 -2.92 -23.72 -13.81
CA ASP A 327 -2.46 -24.99 -13.21
C ASP A 327 -1.16 -25.52 -13.85
N ARG A 328 -0.87 -25.09 -15.08
CA ARG A 328 0.35 -25.48 -15.81
C ARG A 328 1.56 -24.60 -15.47
N LEU A 329 1.37 -23.55 -14.67
CA LEU A 329 2.44 -22.64 -14.32
C LEU A 329 3.35 -23.22 -13.22
N PRO A 330 4.61 -22.77 -13.14
CA PRO A 330 5.49 -23.12 -12.04
C PRO A 330 4.88 -22.73 -10.69
N THR A 331 5.19 -23.51 -9.66
CA THR A 331 4.74 -23.25 -8.31
C THR A 331 5.48 -22.05 -7.69
N LYS A 332 4.80 -21.33 -6.80
CA LYS A 332 5.35 -20.31 -5.92
C LYS A 332 4.61 -20.29 -4.60
N SER A 333 5.23 -19.74 -3.56
CA SER A 333 4.52 -19.45 -2.31
C SER A 333 3.85 -18.07 -2.37
N VAL A 334 2.60 -18.00 -1.95
CA VAL A 334 1.83 -16.75 -1.80
C VAL A 334 1.63 -16.49 -0.31
N ARG A 335 1.87 -15.26 0.17
CA ARG A 335 1.86 -14.92 1.59
C ARG A 335 0.87 -13.79 1.90
N TRP A 336 0.34 -13.78 3.11
CA TRP A 336 -0.47 -12.69 3.65
C TRP A 336 0.05 -12.34 5.04
N SER A 337 0.24 -11.05 5.32
CA SER A 337 0.45 -10.53 6.67
C SER A 337 -0.91 -10.21 7.27
N ILE A 338 -1.39 -11.10 8.11
CA ILE A 338 -2.69 -11.03 8.76
C ILE A 338 -2.58 -10.22 10.04
N PHE A 339 -3.16 -9.02 10.06
CA PHE A 339 -3.42 -8.32 11.31
C PHE A 339 -4.29 -9.16 12.27
N THR A 340 -3.72 -9.61 13.38
CA THR A 340 -4.39 -10.39 14.44
C THR A 340 -4.88 -9.52 15.59
N GLY A 341 -4.30 -8.32 15.77
CA GLY A 341 -4.77 -7.33 16.74
C GLY A 341 -4.87 -7.83 18.18
N LEU A 342 -4.11 -8.86 18.56
CA LEU A 342 -4.19 -9.46 19.89
C LEU A 342 -4.00 -8.37 20.95
N GLY A 343 -5.02 -8.19 21.80
CA GLY A 343 -5.05 -7.17 22.87
C GLY A 343 -5.76 -5.86 22.53
N LEU A 344 -6.52 -5.74 21.43
CA LEU A 344 -7.54 -4.67 21.30
C LEU A 344 -8.84 -5.01 22.05
N ALA A 345 -8.89 -6.16 22.73
CA ALA A 345 -9.98 -6.51 23.62
C ALA A 345 -9.96 -5.58 24.84
N ALA A 346 -11.06 -4.87 25.01
CA ALA A 346 -11.35 -3.87 26.02
C ALA A 346 -10.74 -4.17 27.40
N ASP A 347 -9.70 -3.42 27.78
CA ASP A 347 -9.74 -2.84 29.11
C ASP A 347 -10.91 -1.86 29.10
N SER A 348 -11.99 -2.38 29.66
CA SER A 348 -13.28 -1.79 29.96
C SER A 348 -13.37 -0.27 29.84
N LEU A 349 -14.47 0.16 29.21
CA LEU A 349 -15.22 1.36 29.56
C LEU A 349 -15.21 1.59 31.08
N GLY A 350 -14.24 2.36 31.54
CA GLY A 350 -14.05 2.76 32.92
C GLY A 350 -13.82 4.26 32.93
N ALA A 351 -14.92 5.01 33.04
CA ALA A 351 -14.98 6.45 33.28
C ALA A 351 -14.23 7.36 32.27
N GLY A 352 -14.88 7.69 31.16
CA GLY A 352 -14.54 8.85 30.32
C GLY A 352 -14.08 8.47 28.91
N GLY A 353 -14.95 8.70 27.91
CA GLY A 353 -14.55 8.57 26.51
C GLY A 353 -13.39 9.50 26.16
N LEU A 354 -12.44 8.99 25.34
CA LEU A 354 -11.31 9.74 24.75
C LEU A 354 -10.50 10.63 25.73
N GLY A 355 -10.61 10.41 27.04
CA GLY A 355 -10.12 11.34 28.05
C GLY A 355 -8.95 10.77 28.84
N THR A 356 -7.88 11.55 28.95
CA THR A 356 -6.66 11.32 29.76
C THR A 356 -5.70 10.23 29.27
N ALA A 357 -5.09 10.48 28.11
CA ALA A 357 -3.72 10.03 27.85
C ALA A 357 -2.76 11.02 28.53
N THR A 358 -2.28 10.68 29.73
CA THR A 358 -1.11 11.35 30.30
C THR A 358 0.11 10.99 29.45
N GLY A 359 0.60 11.94 28.64
CA GLY A 359 1.95 11.94 28.07
C GLY A 359 2.11 11.65 26.57
N VAL A 360 1.10 11.14 25.86
CA VAL A 360 1.19 10.87 24.40
C VAL A 360 0.06 11.59 23.68
N ALA A 361 0.42 12.56 22.82
CA ALA A 361 -0.56 13.29 22.01
C ALA A 361 -1.01 12.41 20.82
N ILE A 362 -2.18 11.79 20.93
CA ILE A 362 -2.83 11.06 19.84
C ILE A 362 -3.30 12.08 18.79
N SER A 363 -2.92 11.91 17.52
CA SER A 363 -3.34 12.80 16.43
C SER A 363 -4.73 12.44 15.89
N ALA A 364 -5.32 13.28 15.04
CA ALA A 364 -6.63 12.99 14.45
C ALA A 364 -6.58 11.80 13.48
N VAL A 365 -5.48 11.62 12.72
CA VAL A 365 -5.31 10.46 11.83
C VAL A 365 -5.23 9.16 12.64
N ASP A 366 -4.59 9.19 13.80
CA ASP A 366 -4.52 8.02 14.69
C ASP A 366 -5.89 7.69 15.28
N SER A 367 -6.63 8.72 15.71
CA SER A 367 -7.98 8.57 16.25
C SER A 367 -8.93 7.95 15.22
N PHE A 368 -8.84 8.40 13.97
CA PHE A 368 -9.59 7.81 12.86
C PHE A 368 -9.24 6.32 12.65
N LEU A 369 -7.95 5.99 12.57
CA LEU A 369 -7.51 4.60 12.37
C LEU A 369 -7.90 3.70 13.55
N LEU A 370 -7.81 4.19 14.78
CA LEU A 370 -8.28 3.48 15.97
C LEU A 370 -9.79 3.23 15.93
N ASP A 371 -10.61 4.24 15.59
CA ASP A 371 -12.06 4.06 15.43
C ASP A 371 -12.38 2.98 14.39
N LYS A 372 -11.65 2.96 13.26
CA LYS A 372 -11.80 1.92 12.23
C LYS A 372 -11.47 0.53 12.76
N LEU A 373 -10.33 0.38 13.43
CA LEU A 373 -9.91 -0.89 14.05
C LEU A 373 -10.96 -1.38 15.07
N PHE A 374 -11.47 -0.49 15.92
CA PHE A 374 -12.51 -0.83 16.91
C PHE A 374 -13.84 -1.24 16.27
N ARG A 375 -14.18 -0.65 15.12
CA ARG A 375 -15.37 -1.03 14.33
C ARG A 375 -15.16 -2.29 13.49
N GLY A 376 -14.03 -2.99 13.68
CA GLY A 376 -13.78 -4.30 13.09
C GLY A 376 -13.02 -4.28 11.77
N TRP A 377 -12.49 -3.14 11.33
CA TRP A 377 -11.55 -3.11 10.20
C TRP A 377 -10.27 -3.88 10.56
N LYS A 378 -9.80 -4.71 9.63
CA LYS A 378 -8.59 -5.52 9.79
C LYS A 378 -7.62 -5.21 8.63
N PRO A 379 -6.53 -4.47 8.86
CA PRO A 379 -5.58 -4.09 7.81
C PRO A 379 -4.67 -5.26 7.46
N HIS A 380 -5.22 -6.34 6.91
CA HIS A 380 -4.37 -7.39 6.35
C HIS A 380 -3.59 -6.82 5.14
N GLN A 381 -2.35 -7.29 4.98
CA GLN A 381 -1.49 -6.94 3.87
C GLN A 381 -1.29 -8.18 2.99
N PHE A 382 -1.52 -8.03 1.69
CA PHE A 382 -1.11 -9.02 0.71
C PHE A 382 0.40 -8.91 0.48
N VAL A 383 1.14 -10.01 0.61
CA VAL A 383 2.62 -10.00 0.55
C VAL A 383 3.13 -11.00 -0.47
N GLU A 384 3.93 -10.54 -1.42
CA GLU A 384 4.49 -11.41 -2.45
C GLU A 384 6.03 -11.44 -2.43
N SER A 385 6.57 -12.60 -2.01
CA SER A 385 7.99 -13.01 -1.96
C SER A 385 8.92 -12.40 -0.90
N ASP A 386 9.99 -13.15 -0.58
CA ASP A 386 10.81 -13.20 0.66
C ASP A 386 10.83 -11.95 1.55
N LEU A 387 10.00 -12.01 2.60
CA LEU A 387 10.28 -11.30 3.82
C LEU A 387 11.40 -12.05 4.54
N VAL A 388 12.61 -11.49 4.52
CA VAL A 388 13.49 -11.62 5.69
C VAL A 388 12.63 -11.21 6.87
N SER A 389 12.41 -12.12 7.81
CA SER A 389 11.51 -11.99 8.96
C SER A 389 11.43 -10.54 9.45
N LEU A 390 10.30 -9.87 9.18
CA LEU A 390 10.12 -8.45 9.54
C LEU A 390 10.14 -8.21 11.06
N PHE A 391 10.04 -9.27 11.86
CA PHE A 391 9.89 -9.19 13.30
C PHE A 391 10.70 -10.27 14.03
N ASP A 392 11.97 -10.47 13.68
CA ASP A 392 12.90 -11.20 14.56
C ASP A 392 13.88 -10.23 15.25
N PRO A 393 13.68 -9.92 16.55
CA PRO A 393 14.65 -9.17 17.33
C PRO A 393 16.01 -9.87 17.47
N ASN A 394 16.10 -11.17 17.13
CA ASN A 394 17.25 -12.02 17.38
C ASN A 394 18.04 -12.43 16.13
N ASN A 395 17.79 -11.84 14.94
CA ASN A 395 18.59 -12.16 13.76
C ASN A 395 19.96 -11.44 13.73
N THR A 396 20.65 -11.47 14.88
CA THR A 396 22.08 -11.25 15.06
C THR A 396 22.80 -12.60 15.10
N ARG A 397 22.65 -13.43 14.05
CA ARG A 397 23.61 -14.51 13.83
C ARG A 397 24.73 -14.04 12.92
N ILE A 398 25.68 -13.42 13.62
CA ILE A 398 27.10 -13.33 13.34
C ILE A 398 27.54 -14.44 12.37
N ALA A 399 27.98 -14.05 11.18
CA ALA A 399 28.89 -14.85 10.38
C ALA A 399 30.15 -15.12 11.23
N ARG A 400 30.30 -16.35 11.71
CA ARG A 400 31.56 -16.85 12.27
C ARG A 400 31.93 -18.12 11.52
N ARG A 401 32.88 -17.91 10.61
CA ARG A 401 33.80 -18.84 9.94
C ARG A 401 33.20 -19.96 9.11
#